data_AF-A0A392LWE7-F1
#
_entry.id   AF-A0A392LWE7-F1
#
_cell.length_a   1.000
_cell.length_b   1.000
_cell.length_c   1.000
_cell.angle_alpha   90.00
_cell.angle_beta   90.00
_cell.angle_gamma   90.00
#
_symmetry.space_group_name_H-M   'P 1'
#
loop_
_entity.id
_entity.type
_entity.pdbx_description
1 polymer ?
#
loop_
_entity_poly.entity_id
_entity_poly.type
_entity_poly.pdbx_seq_one_letter_code
_entity_poly.pdbx_strand_id
1 'polypeptide(L)'
;MDVIVSFDLMESKLIEMPLPNNFDQEIRMASGLSVLGELLSFWAMDYDNNRVEIWVMKEYKVNLSWTKTLVLPLDHAITNPYFNPICSTKNGDIIVTSRGTRLVKYNDKGHVIGHHSFCHSPSEVIMYTESLISLPGDNDQVYGGDTN
;
A
#
# COMPACT_ATOMS: atom_id res chain seq x y z
N MET A 1 -14.29 -0.24 17.25
CA MET A 1 -13.40 0.87 16.87
C MET A 1 -12.32 0.21 16.06
N ASP A 2 -12.25 0.54 14.78
CA ASP A 2 -11.50 -0.27 13.83
C ASP A 2 -10.10 0.31 13.67
N VAL A 3 -9.11 -0.59 13.61
CA VAL A 3 -7.69 -0.25 13.65
C VAL A 3 -6.96 -1.02 12.56
N ILE A 4 -5.86 -0.44 12.09
CA ILE A 4 -4.86 -1.14 11.30
C ILE A 4 -3.94 -1.85 12.29
N VAL A 5 -3.76 -3.16 12.13
CA VAL A 5 -2.81 -3.92 12.95
C VAL A 5 -1.54 -4.13 12.14
N SER A 6 -0.41 -3.70 12.70
CA SER A 6 0.92 -3.93 12.13
C SER A 6 1.71 -4.88 13.01
N PHE A 7 2.58 -5.70 12.41
CA PHE A 7 3.50 -6.57 13.15
C PHE A 7 4.92 -6.01 13.04
N ASP A 8 5.49 -5.62 14.17
CA ASP A 8 6.86 -5.13 14.26
C ASP A 8 7.81 -6.33 14.38
N LEU A 9 8.60 -6.59 13.33
CA LEU A 9 9.50 -7.74 13.27
C LEU A 9 10.65 -7.64 14.29
N MET A 10 11.12 -6.42 14.59
CA MET A 10 12.25 -6.21 15.50
C MET A 10 11.84 -6.50 16.94
N GLU A 11 10.67 -6.01 17.32
CA GLU A 11 10.13 -6.16 18.67
C GLU A 11 9.27 -7.42 18.84
N SER A 12 8.93 -8.10 17.74
CA SER A 12 7.99 -9.24 17.69
C SER A 12 6.66 -8.94 18.37
N LYS A 13 6.12 -7.73 18.14
CA LYS A 13 4.89 -7.22 18.77
C LYS A 13 3.89 -6.75 17.73
N LEU A 14 2.60 -6.89 18.06
CA LEU A 14 1.53 -6.26 17.32
C LEU A 14 1.38 -4.80 17.79
N ILE A 15 1.28 -3.89 16.84
CA ILE A 15 1.09 -2.46 17.08
C ILE A 15 -0.20 -2.06 16.36
N GLU A 16 -1.13 -1.52 17.12
CA GLU A 16 -2.35 -0.93 16.60
C GLU A 16 -2.06 0.48 16.08
N MET A 17 -2.57 0.76 14.90
CA MET A 17 -2.51 2.05 14.24
C MET A 17 -3.92 2.52 13.94
N PRO A 18 -4.19 3.81 14.13
CA PRO A 18 -5.50 4.34 13.84
C PRO A 18 -5.69 4.52 12.33
N LEU A 19 -6.94 4.33 11.89
CA LEU A 19 -7.38 4.66 10.54
C LEU A 19 -7.31 6.18 10.28
N PRO A 20 -7.37 6.62 9.01
CA PRO A 20 -7.47 8.04 8.68
C PRO A 20 -8.64 8.73 9.39
N ASN A 21 -8.43 9.96 9.86
CA ASN A 21 -9.49 10.74 10.48
C ASN A 21 -10.63 11.01 9.49
N ASN A 22 -11.88 10.97 9.97
CA ASN A 22 -13.11 11.05 9.15
C ASN A 22 -13.35 9.83 8.25
N PHE A 23 -12.72 8.69 8.54
CA PHE A 23 -13.12 7.43 7.94
C PHE A 23 -14.45 6.97 8.55
N ASP A 24 -15.55 7.27 7.84
CA ASP A 24 -16.86 6.72 8.15
C ASP A 24 -16.99 5.33 7.50
N GLN A 25 -17.04 4.32 8.35
CA GLN A 25 -16.99 2.92 7.95
C GLN A 25 -18.36 2.38 7.55
N GLU A 26 -19.46 2.99 8.01
CA GLU A 26 -20.82 2.51 7.71
C GLU A 26 -21.13 2.55 6.20
N ILE A 27 -20.44 3.43 5.45
CA ILE A 27 -20.67 3.66 4.02
C ILE A 27 -19.69 2.87 3.12
N ARG A 28 -18.64 2.26 3.69
CA ARG A 28 -17.48 1.77 2.93
C ARG A 28 -17.28 0.26 3.06
N MET A 29 -17.78 -0.51 2.09
CA MET A 29 -17.71 -1.98 2.09
C MET A 29 -16.38 -2.57 1.59
N ALA A 30 -15.56 -1.80 0.88
CA ALA A 30 -14.29 -2.29 0.32
C ALA A 30 -13.15 -1.33 0.64
N SER A 31 -12.12 -1.81 1.33
CA SER A 31 -10.92 -1.06 1.68
C SER A 31 -9.70 -1.97 1.69
N GLY A 32 -8.51 -1.36 1.65
CA GLY A 32 -7.27 -2.09 1.70
C GLY A 32 -6.07 -1.20 1.96
N LEU A 33 -4.94 -1.85 2.21
CA LEU A 33 -3.64 -1.22 2.36
C LEU A 33 -2.80 -1.44 1.11
N SER A 34 -1.97 -0.46 0.79
CA SER A 34 -0.99 -0.52 -0.30
C SER A 34 0.22 0.34 0.03
N VAL A 35 1.26 0.27 -0.79
CA VAL A 35 2.41 1.19 -0.72
C VAL A 35 2.41 2.03 -1.98
N LEU A 36 2.32 3.35 -1.84
CA LEU A 36 2.42 4.29 -2.95
C LEU A 36 3.65 5.17 -2.73
N GLY A 37 4.58 5.09 -3.68
CA GLY A 37 5.94 5.60 -3.51
C GLY A 37 6.62 4.82 -2.40
N GLU A 38 6.81 5.49 -1.27
CA GLU A 38 7.44 4.93 -0.07
C GLU A 38 6.54 5.08 1.17
N LEU A 39 5.28 5.47 0.97
CA LEU A 39 4.35 5.76 2.05
C LEU A 39 3.29 4.67 2.16
N LEU A 40 3.01 4.26 3.40
CA LEU A 40 1.87 3.42 3.71
C LEU A 40 0.60 4.15 3.28
N SER A 41 -0.18 3.48 2.44
CA SER A 41 -1.39 4.02 1.86
C SER A 41 -2.58 3.17 2.27
N PHE A 42 -3.70 3.85 2.48
CA PHE A 42 -4.99 3.23 2.74
C PHE A 42 -5.93 3.70 1.66
N TRP A 43 -6.73 2.80 1.11
CA TRP A 43 -7.76 3.14 0.15
C TRP A 43 -9.11 2.58 0.60
N ALA A 44 -10.18 3.29 0.26
CA ALA A 44 -11.52 2.79 0.51
C ALA A 44 -12.53 3.30 -0.51
N MET A 45 -13.44 2.41 -0.88
CA MET A 45 -14.54 2.69 -1.80
C MET A 45 -15.72 3.32 -1.06
N ASP A 46 -16.17 4.44 -1.56
CA ASP A 46 -17.36 5.17 -1.15
C ASP A 46 -18.41 4.95 -2.25
N TYR A 47 -19.33 4.02 -1.99
CA TYR A 47 -20.33 3.59 -2.97
C TYR A 47 -21.40 4.65 -3.20
N ASP A 48 -21.81 5.37 -2.16
CA ASP A 48 -22.83 6.43 -2.25
C ASP A 48 -22.40 7.56 -3.18
N ASN A 49 -21.11 7.90 -3.12
CA ASN A 49 -20.54 8.93 -3.97
C ASN A 49 -19.80 8.39 -5.19
N ASN A 50 -19.84 7.06 -5.40
CA ASN A 50 -19.24 6.37 -6.52
C ASN A 50 -17.78 6.79 -6.76
N ARG A 51 -16.97 6.73 -5.69
CA ARG A 51 -15.56 7.15 -5.70
C ARG A 51 -14.68 6.24 -4.84
N VAL A 52 -13.39 6.18 -5.15
CA VAL A 52 -12.37 5.64 -4.26
C VAL A 52 -11.57 6.78 -3.69
N GLU A 53 -11.37 6.77 -2.38
CA GLU A 53 -10.50 7.72 -1.71
C GLU A 53 -9.22 7.03 -1.28
N ILE A 54 -8.11 7.72 -1.45
CA ILE A 54 -6.78 7.25 -1.08
C ILE A 54 -6.17 8.23 -0.07
N TRP A 55 -5.59 7.67 0.97
CA TRP A 55 -4.83 8.39 1.99
C TRP A 55 -3.43 7.83 2.09
N VAL A 56 -2.47 8.68 2.43
CA VAL A 56 -1.10 8.28 2.74
C VAL A 56 -0.74 8.73 4.16
N MET A 57 0.00 7.89 4.87
CA MET A 57 0.56 8.22 6.18
C MET A 57 1.93 8.85 5.97
N LYS A 58 2.06 10.17 6.20
CA LYS A 58 3.34 10.88 5.99
C LYS A 58 4.37 10.59 7.07
N GLU A 59 3.92 10.31 8.27
CA GLU A 59 4.76 9.99 9.42
C GLU A 59 4.23 8.71 10.07
N TYR A 60 5.08 7.69 10.07
CA TYR A 60 4.70 6.35 10.50
C TYR A 60 4.28 6.32 11.97
N LYS A 61 3.21 5.58 12.29
CA LYS A 61 2.60 5.48 13.63
C LYS A 61 1.97 6.79 14.16
N VAL A 62 1.97 7.89 13.40
CA VAL A 62 1.34 9.16 13.81
C VAL A 62 -0.03 9.31 13.16
N ASN A 63 -1.10 9.22 13.96
CA ASN A 63 -2.48 9.32 13.49
C ASN A 63 -2.76 10.56 12.62
N LEU A 64 -2.31 11.72 13.09
CA LEU A 64 -2.59 13.01 12.45
C LEU A 64 -1.81 13.21 11.14
N SER A 65 -0.93 12.27 10.78
CA SER A 65 -0.14 12.35 9.54
C SER A 65 -0.89 11.79 8.31
N TRP A 66 -2.03 11.11 8.52
CA TRP A 66 -2.90 10.68 7.43
C TRP A 66 -3.37 11.87 6.62
N THR A 67 -2.98 11.90 5.34
CA THR A 67 -3.38 12.94 4.40
C THR A 67 -4.18 12.30 3.28
N LYS A 68 -5.40 12.78 3.00
CA LYS A 68 -6.16 12.39 1.81
C LYS A 68 -5.44 12.93 0.58
N THR A 69 -4.97 12.04 -0.29
CA THR A 69 -4.16 12.43 -1.45
C THR A 69 -4.95 12.46 -2.74
N LEU A 70 -5.87 11.51 -2.92
CA LEU A 70 -6.58 11.36 -4.18
C LEU A 70 -8.01 10.90 -3.98
N VAL A 71 -8.87 11.41 -4.85
CA VAL A 71 -10.25 10.97 -5.01
C VAL A 71 -10.42 10.54 -6.45
N LEU A 72 -10.66 9.25 -6.65
CA LEU A 72 -10.82 8.63 -7.95
C LEU A 72 -12.31 8.42 -8.22
N PRO A 73 -12.89 8.99 -9.29
CA PRO A 73 -14.25 8.65 -9.67
C PRO A 73 -14.30 7.18 -10.10
N LEU A 74 -15.29 6.46 -9.59
CA LEU A 74 -15.58 5.08 -9.97
C LEU A 74 -16.39 5.13 -11.27
N ASP A 75 -15.75 5.43 -12.41
CA ASP A 75 -16.47 5.35 -13.68
C ASP A 75 -16.90 3.89 -13.97
N HIS A 76 -17.69 3.67 -15.03
CA HIS A 76 -18.16 2.33 -15.41
C HIS A 76 -17.05 1.28 -15.60
N ALA A 77 -15.77 1.67 -15.67
CA ALA A 77 -14.61 0.78 -15.72
C ALA A 77 -14.13 0.26 -14.35
N ILE A 78 -14.58 0.81 -13.21
CA ILE A 78 -14.23 0.34 -11.85
C ILE A 78 -15.46 -0.03 -11.01
N THR A 79 -16.57 -0.43 -11.62
CA THR A 79 -17.79 -0.89 -10.90
C THR A 79 -17.63 -2.22 -10.16
N ASN A 80 -16.40 -2.63 -9.85
CA ASN A 80 -16.08 -3.95 -9.32
C ASN A 80 -15.30 -3.82 -7.99
N PRO A 81 -15.62 -4.63 -6.96
CA PRO A 81 -14.88 -4.68 -5.69
C PRO A 81 -13.36 -4.90 -5.82
N TYR A 82 -12.84 -5.31 -6.98
CA TYR A 82 -11.40 -5.52 -7.20
C TYR A 82 -10.66 -4.25 -7.62
N PHE A 83 -10.74 -3.20 -6.80
CA PHE A 83 -9.81 -2.08 -6.88
C PHE A 83 -8.55 -2.43 -6.07
N ASN A 84 -7.37 -2.34 -6.68
CA ASN A 84 -6.11 -2.53 -5.94
C ASN A 84 -5.05 -1.58 -6.51
N PRO A 85 -4.57 -0.58 -5.74
CA PRO A 85 -3.42 0.22 -6.12
C PRO A 85 -2.16 -0.64 -6.18
N ILE A 86 -1.46 -0.62 -7.31
CA ILE A 86 -0.22 -1.38 -7.50
C ILE A 86 0.98 -0.53 -7.10
N CYS A 87 1.08 0.66 -7.68
CA CYS A 87 2.21 1.56 -7.48
C CYS A 87 1.90 2.98 -7.94
N SER A 88 2.80 3.90 -7.59
CA SER A 88 2.87 5.24 -8.17
C SER A 88 4.07 5.36 -9.11
N THR A 89 3.92 6.16 -10.15
CA THR A 89 5.02 6.54 -11.04
C THR A 89 5.83 7.69 -10.44
N LYS A 90 7.02 7.96 -11.01
CA LYS A 90 7.86 9.12 -10.62
C LYS A 90 7.15 10.47 -10.77
N ASN A 91 6.13 10.54 -11.62
CA ASN A 91 5.35 11.76 -11.85
C ASN A 91 4.17 11.90 -10.87
N GLY A 92 3.99 10.98 -9.92
CA GLY A 92 2.85 10.97 -9.00
C GLY A 92 1.59 10.31 -9.55
N ASP A 93 1.58 9.87 -10.82
CA ASP A 93 0.46 9.09 -11.37
C ASP A 93 0.33 7.75 -10.64
N ILE A 94 -0.88 7.25 -10.45
CA ILE A 94 -1.17 5.98 -9.76
C ILE A 94 -1.65 4.94 -10.77
N ILE A 95 -1.13 3.72 -10.64
CA ILE A 95 -1.54 2.56 -11.42
C ILE A 95 -2.38 1.65 -10.53
N VAL A 96 -3.57 1.31 -11.00
CA VAL A 96 -4.50 0.43 -10.29
C VAL A 96 -4.89 -0.75 -11.17
N THR A 97 -5.10 -1.91 -10.57
CA THR A 97 -5.84 -2.99 -11.24
C THR A 97 -7.34 -2.76 -11.06
N SER A 98 -8.09 -2.99 -12.13
CA SER A 98 -9.55 -3.08 -12.12
C SER A 98 -10.00 -4.42 -12.72
N ARG A 99 -10.98 -5.05 -12.07
CA ARG A 99 -11.60 -6.34 -12.49
C ARG A 99 -10.58 -7.47 -12.71
N GLY A 100 -9.41 -7.37 -12.09
CA GLY A 100 -8.30 -8.32 -12.24
C GLY A 100 -7.78 -8.46 -13.67
N THR A 101 -8.21 -7.67 -14.66
CA THR A 101 -7.87 -7.86 -16.09
C THR A 101 -7.52 -6.56 -16.78
N ARG A 102 -7.62 -5.43 -16.07
CA ARG A 102 -7.33 -4.10 -16.62
C ARG A 102 -6.42 -3.34 -15.68
N LEU A 103 -5.40 -2.70 -16.24
CA LEU A 103 -4.65 -1.65 -15.58
C LEU A 103 -5.22 -0.30 -16.01
N VAL A 104 -5.39 0.58 -15.04
CA VAL A 104 -5.80 1.97 -15.28
C VAL A 104 -4.77 2.88 -14.64
N LYS A 105 -4.35 3.89 -15.39
CA LYS A 105 -3.41 4.91 -14.95
C LYS A 105 -4.18 6.21 -14.68
N TYR A 106 -4.07 6.70 -13.46
CA TYR A 106 -4.65 7.96 -13.00
C TYR A 106 -3.55 9.00 -12.80
N ASN A 107 -3.80 10.24 -13.17
CA ASN A 107 -2.95 11.34 -12.76
C ASN A 107 -3.25 11.80 -11.32
N ASP A 108 -2.45 12.75 -10.84
CA ASP A 108 -2.57 13.41 -9.53
C ASP A 108 -3.91 14.15 -9.32
N LYS A 109 -4.69 14.37 -10.38
CA LYS A 109 -6.03 14.97 -10.34
C LYS A 109 -7.16 13.93 -10.40
N GLY A 110 -6.83 12.65 -10.43
CA GLY A 110 -7.80 11.56 -10.48
C GLY A 110 -8.43 11.33 -11.85
N HIS A 111 -7.85 11.89 -12.92
CA HIS A 111 -8.28 11.62 -14.29
C HIS A 111 -7.56 10.41 -14.87
N VAL A 112 -8.31 9.58 -15.60
CA VAL A 112 -7.75 8.47 -16.37
C VAL A 112 -6.93 9.04 -17.53
N ILE A 113 -5.65 8.69 -17.58
CA ILE A 113 -4.72 9.08 -18.66
C ILE A 113 -4.28 7.91 -19.52
N GLY A 114 -4.63 6.68 -19.13
CA GLY A 114 -4.36 5.49 -19.92
C GLY A 114 -4.97 4.25 -19.29
N HIS A 115 -5.21 3.23 -20.10
CA HIS A 115 -5.60 1.91 -19.62
C HIS A 115 -5.08 0.83 -20.54
N HIS A 116 -4.89 -0.36 -19.99
CA HIS A 116 -4.48 -1.54 -20.74
C HIS A 116 -5.26 -2.75 -20.23
N SER A 117 -5.86 -3.51 -21.14
CA SER A 117 -6.62 -4.72 -20.81
C SER A 117 -5.81 -5.96 -21.20
N PHE A 118 -5.87 -6.99 -20.37
CA PHE A 118 -5.28 -8.29 -20.61
C PHE A 118 -6.37 -9.34 -20.78
N CYS A 119 -6.15 -10.31 -21.65
CA CYS A 119 -7.09 -11.42 -21.85
C CYS A 119 -7.12 -12.39 -20.66
N HIS A 120 -6.12 -12.36 -19.78
CA HIS A 120 -5.99 -13.23 -18.61
C HIS A 120 -5.62 -12.40 -17.39
N SER A 121 -6.20 -12.74 -16.23
CA SER A 121 -5.93 -12.02 -14.99
C SER A 121 -4.45 -12.18 -14.61
N PRO A 122 -3.71 -11.10 -14.30
CA PRO A 122 -2.39 -11.26 -13.71
C PRO A 122 -2.60 -11.88 -12.33
N SER A 123 -2.28 -13.16 -12.20
CA SER A 123 -2.05 -13.76 -10.90
C SER A 123 -0.87 -13.03 -10.26
N GLU A 124 -1.00 -12.69 -8.98
CA GLU A 124 0.07 -12.07 -8.21
C GLU A 124 1.20 -13.10 -8.04
N VAL A 125 2.20 -13.04 -8.92
CA VAL A 125 3.40 -13.87 -8.84
C VAL A 125 4.52 -13.00 -8.31
N ILE A 126 4.78 -13.11 -7.02
CA ILE A 126 5.94 -12.49 -6.39
C ILE A 126 7.10 -13.50 -6.48
N MET A 127 8.14 -13.15 -7.23
CA MET A 127 9.39 -13.92 -7.20
C MET A 127 10.12 -13.60 -5.90
N TYR A 128 9.98 -14.47 -4.91
CA TYR A 128 10.81 -14.43 -3.72
C TYR A 128 12.18 -15.02 -4.04
N THR A 129 13.24 -14.22 -3.91
CA THR A 129 14.63 -14.71 -3.91
C THR A 129 15.12 -14.66 -2.48
N GLU A 130 15.37 -15.83 -1.89
CA GLU A 130 16.04 -15.91 -0.59
C GLU A 130 17.42 -15.24 -0.67
N SER A 131 17.70 -14.35 0.26
CA SER A 131 19.03 -13.82 0.50
C SER A 131 19.37 -14.03 1.97
N LEU A 132 20.18 -15.05 2.25
CA LEU A 132 20.73 -15.35 3.58
C LEU A 132 21.94 -14.46 3.89
N ILE A 133 21.87 -13.16 3.58
CA ILE A 133 22.92 -12.25 4.03
C ILE A 133 22.68 -12.01 5.51
N SER A 134 23.51 -12.62 6.34
CA SER A 134 23.64 -12.28 7.75
C SER A 134 23.98 -10.81 7.86
N LEU A 135 23.19 -10.07 8.64
CA LEU A 135 23.54 -8.71 9.04
C LEU A 135 24.91 -8.76 9.72
N PRO A 136 25.86 -7.87 9.39
CA PRO A 136 27.17 -7.87 10.03
C PRO A 136 26.96 -7.57 11.52
N GLY A 137 27.19 -8.58 12.36
CA GLY A 137 27.19 -8.45 13.81
C GLY A 137 28.53 -7.91 14.30
N ASP A 138 28.44 -6.93 15.19
CA ASP A 138 29.52 -6.15 15.76
C ASP A 138 30.65 -6.97 16.44
N ASN A 139 31.82 -6.33 16.45
CA ASN A 139 33.10 -6.77 17.03
C ASN A 139 33.00 -7.20 18.51
N ASP A 140 33.80 -8.21 18.93
CA ASP A 140 34.90 -8.02 19.90
C ASP A 140 35.60 -9.34 20.32
N GLN A 141 36.91 -9.40 20.00
CA GLN A 141 38.06 -9.62 20.89
C GLN A 141 38.36 -10.98 21.62
N VAL A 142 39.64 -11.42 21.45
CA VAL A 142 40.58 -12.25 22.28
C VAL A 142 40.31 -13.78 22.41
N TYR A 143 41.25 -14.75 22.36
CA TYR A 143 42.67 -14.89 22.78
C TYR A 143 43.44 -16.01 22.02
N GLY A 144 44.78 -15.89 22.02
CA GLY A 144 45.79 -16.97 21.88
C GLY A 144 46.56 -16.92 20.56
N GLY A 145 47.85 -16.58 20.45
CA GLY A 145 48.97 -16.88 21.35
C GLY A 145 49.48 -18.30 21.10
N ASP A 146 50.39 -18.49 20.13
CA ASP A 146 51.77 -18.95 20.40
C ASP A 146 52.55 -19.37 19.13
N THR A 147 53.85 -19.15 19.28
CA THR A 147 55.03 -19.34 18.45
C THR A 147 55.29 -20.75 17.88
N ASN A 148 55.88 -20.78 16.67
CA ASN A 148 57.19 -21.40 16.42
C ASN A 148 57.78 -20.87 15.10
#